data_AF-A0A6J6KNV5-F1
#
_entry.id   AF-A0A6J6KNV5-F1
#
_cell.length_a   1.000
_cell.length_b   1.000
_cell.length_c   1.000
_cell.angle_alpha   90.00
_cell.angle_beta   90.00
_cell.angle_gamma   90.00
#
_symmetry.space_group_name_H-M   'P 1'
#
loop_
_entity.id
_entity.type
_entity.pdbx_description
1 polymer ?
#
loop_
_entity_poly.entity_id
_entity_poly.type
_entity_poly.pdbx_seq_one_letter_code
_entity_poly.pdbx_strand_id
1 'polypeptide(L)'
;MSSHIKLTRLDYVVALISCMIFLSFWLVIATFPNFYFVNPSAQIDPVRRFELVLSTLGWIFISTISPLSLMIYSFGYHKAVKFLPLTGLLWPISLVISQVTSYVQTGYFYLEYLSNFPIFIYTDLVLPVLIMFIWLDIKPRKQKINLENQPMVNA
;
A
#
# COMPACT_ATOMS: atom_id res chain seq x y z
N MET A 1 4.79 33.87 -9.30
CA MET A 1 4.49 34.06 -7.86
C MET A 1 4.66 32.69 -7.20
N SER A 2 5.85 32.42 -6.66
CA SER A 2 6.15 31.14 -5.98
C SER A 2 5.42 31.15 -4.64
N SER A 3 4.33 30.40 -4.52
CA SER A 3 3.68 30.18 -3.23
C SER A 3 4.62 29.32 -2.40
N HIS A 4 5.29 29.90 -1.41
CA HIS A 4 6.05 29.14 -0.42
C HIS A 4 5.07 28.26 0.37
N ILE A 5 4.93 27.00 -0.04
CA ILE A 5 4.18 25.99 0.71
C ILE A 5 4.94 25.79 2.03
N LYS A 6 4.34 26.24 3.14
CA LYS A 6 4.89 25.99 4.48
C LYS A 6 4.62 24.53 4.83
N LEU A 7 5.66 23.71 4.82
CA LEU A 7 5.60 22.32 5.27
C LEU A 7 5.28 22.26 6.76
N THR A 8 4.35 21.40 7.12
CA THR A 8 3.97 21.12 8.50
C THR A 8 4.85 20.02 9.09
N ARG A 9 4.88 19.88 10.43
CA ARG A 9 5.56 18.76 11.09
C ARG A 9 5.06 17.40 10.60
N LEU A 10 3.76 17.31 10.26
CA LEU A 10 3.16 16.10 9.72
C LEU A 10 3.76 15.71 8.37
N ASP A 11 4.03 16.68 7.49
CA ASP A 11 4.63 16.42 6.18
C ASP A 11 6.04 15.80 6.32
N TYR A 12 6.86 16.31 7.24
CA TYR A 12 8.18 15.75 7.52
C TYR A 12 8.11 14.31 8.06
N VAL A 13 7.16 14.03 8.96
CA VAL A 13 6.96 12.68 9.50
C VAL A 13 6.51 11.72 8.40
N VAL A 14 5.58 12.13 7.55
CA VAL A 14 5.10 11.32 6.41
C VAL A 14 6.23 11.05 5.42
N ALA A 15 7.09 12.02 5.13
CA ALA A 15 8.26 11.85 4.27
C ALA A 15 9.25 10.82 4.86
N LEU A 16 9.55 10.93 6.15
CA LEU A 16 10.45 9.99 6.83
C LEU A 16 9.88 8.56 6.80
N ILE A 17 8.62 8.38 7.17
CA ILE A 17 7.95 7.08 7.16
C ILE A 17 7.93 6.51 5.74
N SER A 18 7.62 7.32 4.73
CA SER A 18 7.67 6.91 3.32
C SER A 18 9.05 6.38 2.92
N CYS A 19 10.11 7.10 3.27
CA CYS A 19 11.49 6.68 2.99
C CYS A 19 11.82 5.36 3.70
N MET A 20 11.44 5.22 4.97
CA MET A 20 11.65 3.99 5.74
C MET A 20 10.91 2.80 5.14
N ILE A 21 9.65 2.97 4.72
CA ILE A 21 8.87 1.92 4.04
C ILE A 21 9.57 1.50 2.75
N PHE A 22 9.94 2.47 1.90
CA PHE A 22 10.61 2.19 0.63
C PHE A 22 11.92 1.42 0.84
N LEU A 23 12.80 1.93 1.70
CA LEU A 23 14.11 1.31 1.95
C LEU A 23 13.98 -0.07 2.60
N SER A 24 13.13 -0.22 3.61
CA SER A 24 12.96 -1.49 4.30
C SER A 24 12.35 -2.55 3.39
N PHE A 25 11.32 -2.23 2.61
CA PHE A 25 10.71 -3.19 1.69
C PHE A 25 11.71 -3.61 0.61
N TRP A 26 12.39 -2.65 -0.03
CA TRP A 26 13.40 -2.97 -1.05
C TRP A 26 14.58 -3.76 -0.49
N LEU A 27 14.97 -3.53 0.76
CA LEU A 27 15.97 -4.35 1.44
C LEU A 27 15.49 -5.81 1.61
N VAL A 28 14.21 -6.03 1.95
CA VAL A 28 13.62 -7.37 2.02
C VAL A 28 13.62 -8.03 0.64
N ILE A 29 13.22 -7.31 -0.41
CA ILE A 29 13.25 -7.80 -1.80
C ILE A 29 14.68 -8.20 -2.20
N ALA A 30 15.68 -7.36 -1.87
CA ALA A 30 17.08 -7.65 -2.17
C ALA A 30 17.61 -8.87 -1.40
N THR A 31 17.10 -9.12 -0.19
CA THR A 31 17.49 -10.26 0.64
C THR A 31 16.81 -11.56 0.20
N PHE A 32 15.56 -11.48 -0.26
CA PHE A 32 14.73 -12.64 -0.61
C PHE A 32 14.17 -12.55 -2.05
N PRO A 33 15.02 -12.39 -3.08
CA PRO A 33 14.57 -12.09 -4.44
C PRO A 33 13.65 -13.17 -5.03
N ASN A 34 13.87 -14.44 -4.68
CA ASN A 34 13.08 -15.56 -5.18
C ASN A 34 11.61 -15.53 -4.76
N PHE A 35 11.25 -14.79 -3.71
CA PHE A 35 9.85 -14.60 -3.31
C PHE A 35 9.10 -13.59 -4.19
N TYR A 36 9.82 -12.65 -4.79
CA TYR A 36 9.24 -11.50 -5.50
C TYR A 36 9.38 -11.62 -7.03
N PHE A 37 10.51 -12.14 -7.51
CA PHE A 37 10.83 -12.21 -8.93
C PHE A 37 10.52 -13.59 -9.51
N VAL A 38 9.22 -13.90 -9.60
CA VAL A 38 8.75 -15.14 -10.21
C VAL A 38 8.28 -14.86 -11.63
N ASN A 39 8.71 -15.68 -12.61
CA ASN A 39 8.30 -15.54 -14.01
C ASN A 39 6.89 -16.13 -14.24
N PRO A 40 5.84 -15.32 -14.51
CA PRO A 40 4.48 -15.84 -14.70
C PRO A 40 4.35 -16.65 -16.01
N SER A 41 5.10 -16.28 -17.04
CA SER A 41 5.03 -16.90 -18.37
C SER A 41 5.59 -18.33 -18.39
N ALA A 42 6.38 -18.70 -17.37
CA ALA A 42 6.86 -20.06 -17.20
C ALA A 42 5.78 -21.04 -16.68
N GLN A 43 4.65 -20.52 -16.19
CA GLN A 43 3.58 -21.35 -15.65
C GLN A 43 2.59 -21.77 -16.73
N ILE A 44 2.24 -23.07 -16.75
CA ILE A 44 1.25 -23.64 -17.67
C ILE A 44 -0.17 -23.31 -17.21
N ASP A 45 -0.44 -23.39 -15.90
CA ASP A 45 -1.75 -23.11 -15.33
C ASP A 45 -2.12 -21.61 -15.46
N PRO A 46 -3.22 -21.26 -16.16
CA PRO A 46 -3.64 -19.88 -16.31
C PRO A 46 -4.02 -19.20 -15.00
N VAL A 47 -4.57 -19.94 -14.02
CA VAL A 47 -4.92 -19.38 -12.71
C VAL A 47 -3.65 -18.97 -11.98
N ARG A 48 -2.67 -19.89 -11.89
CA ARG A 48 -1.38 -19.59 -11.28
C ARG A 48 -0.66 -18.44 -11.98
N ARG A 49 -0.72 -18.36 -13.31
CA ARG A 49 -0.13 -17.25 -14.07
C ARG A 49 -0.75 -15.90 -13.68
N PHE A 50 -2.08 -15.83 -13.59
CA PHE A 50 -2.79 -14.62 -13.18
C PHE A 50 -2.40 -14.20 -11.75
N GLU A 51 -2.34 -15.14 -10.82
CA GLU A 51 -1.91 -14.88 -9.44
C GLU A 51 -0.50 -14.30 -9.36
N LEU A 52 0.44 -14.85 -10.13
CA LEU A 52 1.82 -14.34 -10.15
C LEU A 52 1.90 -12.93 -10.73
N VAL A 53 1.11 -12.61 -11.75
CA VAL A 53 1.01 -11.23 -12.27
C VAL A 53 0.42 -10.31 -11.19
N LEU A 54 -0.67 -10.73 -10.55
CA LEU A 54 -1.32 -9.94 -9.49
C LEU A 54 -0.41 -9.72 -8.29
N SER A 55 0.33 -10.76 -7.88
CA SER A 55 1.36 -10.71 -6.83
C SER A 55 2.50 -9.78 -7.22
N THR A 56 2.98 -9.85 -8.46
CA THR A 56 4.01 -8.95 -8.99
C THR A 56 3.58 -7.49 -8.93
N LEU A 57 2.36 -7.19 -9.39
CA LEU A 57 1.79 -5.85 -9.28
C LEU A 57 1.60 -5.45 -7.81
N GLY A 58 1.13 -6.37 -6.97
CA GLY A 58 0.90 -6.17 -5.55
C GLY A 58 2.14 -5.68 -4.84
N TRP A 59 3.26 -6.42 -4.93
CA TRP A 59 4.47 -6.05 -4.21
C TRP A 59 5.08 -4.75 -4.76
N ILE A 60 5.02 -4.50 -6.07
CA ILE A 60 5.48 -3.23 -6.68
C ILE A 60 4.66 -2.05 -6.14
N PHE A 61 3.35 -2.21 -6.04
CA PHE A 61 2.44 -1.16 -5.59
C PHE A 61 2.70 -0.81 -4.11
N ILE A 62 2.91 -1.79 -3.25
CA ILE A 62 3.18 -1.52 -1.83
C ILE A 62 4.61 -1.05 -1.58
N SER A 63 5.62 -1.62 -2.27
CA SER A 63 7.04 -1.30 -2.05
C SER A 63 7.46 0.03 -2.65
N THR A 64 6.78 0.47 -3.72
CA THR A 64 7.19 1.63 -4.52
C THR A 64 6.09 2.66 -4.64
N ILE A 65 4.92 2.29 -5.16
CA ILE A 65 3.88 3.29 -5.46
C ILE A 65 3.29 3.89 -4.18
N SER A 66 3.09 3.10 -3.13
CA SER A 66 2.59 3.55 -1.82
C SER A 66 3.54 4.55 -1.15
N PRO A 67 4.83 4.24 -0.93
CA PRO A 67 5.75 5.22 -0.36
C PRO A 67 5.92 6.44 -1.27
N LEU A 68 6.00 6.29 -2.60
CA LEU A 68 6.06 7.45 -3.50
C LEU A 68 4.81 8.34 -3.37
N SER A 69 3.63 7.76 -3.21
CA SER A 69 2.39 8.53 -2.98
C SER A 69 2.42 9.32 -1.67
N LEU A 70 2.98 8.73 -0.60
CA LEU A 70 3.23 9.41 0.68
C LEU A 70 4.30 10.51 0.54
N MET A 71 5.34 10.27 -0.24
CA MET A 71 6.38 11.26 -0.50
C MET A 71 5.81 12.46 -1.28
N ILE A 72 5.04 12.21 -2.33
CA ILE A 72 4.35 13.24 -3.12
C ILE A 72 3.38 14.05 -2.22
N TYR A 73 2.67 13.37 -1.31
CA TYR A 73 1.85 14.05 -0.31
C TYR A 73 2.68 15.01 0.55
N SER A 74 3.86 14.59 1.02
CA SER A 74 4.74 15.44 1.83
C SER A 74 5.26 16.68 1.10
N PHE A 75 5.26 16.68 -0.24
CA PHE A 75 5.58 17.85 -1.06
C PHE A 75 4.37 18.77 -1.32
N GLY A 76 3.23 18.55 -0.65
CA GLY A 76 2.02 19.39 -0.75
C GLY A 76 0.99 18.88 -1.76
N TYR A 77 1.25 17.80 -2.48
CA TYR A 77 0.29 17.21 -3.42
C TYR A 77 -0.67 16.24 -2.73
N HIS A 78 -1.55 16.78 -1.88
CA HIS A 78 -2.42 15.98 -1.02
C HIS A 78 -3.42 15.07 -1.74
N LYS A 79 -3.62 15.24 -3.06
CA LYS A 79 -4.49 14.34 -3.85
C LYS A 79 -3.87 12.96 -4.08
N ALA A 80 -2.54 12.82 -3.96
CA ALA A 80 -1.85 11.55 -4.20
C ALA A 80 -2.30 10.43 -3.24
N VAL A 81 -2.72 10.78 -2.02
CA VAL A 81 -3.14 9.79 -1.01
C VAL A 81 -4.43 9.05 -1.34
N LYS A 82 -5.19 9.51 -2.36
CA LYS A 82 -6.41 8.82 -2.80
C LYS A 82 -6.14 7.41 -3.32
N PHE A 83 -4.93 7.16 -3.82
CA PHE A 83 -4.54 5.87 -4.37
C PHE A 83 -3.97 4.90 -3.32
N LEU A 84 -3.67 5.38 -2.10
CA LEU A 84 -3.05 4.56 -1.05
C LEU A 84 -3.83 3.29 -0.69
N PRO A 85 -5.18 3.28 -0.63
CA PRO A 85 -5.91 2.04 -0.38
C PRO A 85 -5.65 1.00 -1.46
N LEU A 86 -5.64 1.41 -2.72
CA LEU A 86 -5.37 0.51 -3.83
C LEU A 86 -3.93 0.00 -3.75
N THR A 87 -2.97 0.90 -3.58
CA THR A 87 -1.55 0.55 -3.64
C THR A 87 -1.06 -0.21 -2.40
N GLY A 88 -1.69 0.02 -1.24
CA GLY A 88 -1.38 -0.68 0.00
C GLY A 88 -2.09 -2.02 0.15
N LEU A 89 -3.29 -2.20 -0.42
CA LEU A 89 -4.07 -3.43 -0.27
C LEU A 89 -3.89 -4.43 -1.41
N LEU A 90 -3.37 -4.02 -2.56
CA LEU A 90 -3.18 -4.96 -3.68
C LEU A 90 -2.27 -6.13 -3.31
N TRP A 91 -1.21 -5.88 -2.54
CA TRP A 91 -0.33 -6.93 -2.02
C TRP A 91 -1.04 -7.95 -1.13
N PRO A 92 -1.62 -7.59 0.03
CA PRO A 92 -2.29 -8.57 0.88
C PRO A 92 -3.48 -9.26 0.20
N ILE A 93 -4.21 -8.57 -0.68
CA ILE A 93 -5.28 -9.21 -1.47
C ILE A 93 -4.71 -10.31 -2.38
N SER A 94 -3.60 -10.03 -3.07
CA SER A 94 -2.94 -11.02 -3.93
C SER A 94 -2.45 -12.26 -3.15
N LEU A 95 -1.95 -12.04 -1.93
CA LEU A 95 -1.54 -13.12 -1.03
C LEU A 95 -2.74 -13.95 -0.58
N VAL A 96 -3.83 -13.33 -0.15
CA VAL A 96 -5.05 -14.04 0.24
C VAL A 96 -5.59 -14.89 -0.91
N ILE A 97 -5.65 -14.34 -2.13
CA ILE A 97 -6.08 -15.11 -3.32
C ILE A 97 -5.17 -16.32 -3.52
N SER A 98 -3.86 -16.13 -3.48
CA SER A 98 -2.88 -17.22 -3.65
C SER A 98 -3.01 -18.30 -2.57
N GLN A 99 -3.26 -17.91 -1.31
CA GLN A 99 -3.46 -18.82 -0.19
C GLN A 99 -4.76 -19.63 -0.34
N VAL A 100 -5.84 -18.97 -0.75
CA VAL A 100 -7.12 -19.64 -1.02
C VAL A 100 -6.97 -20.64 -2.16
N THR A 101 -6.33 -20.27 -3.26
CA THR A 101 -6.10 -21.21 -4.37
C THR A 101 -5.24 -22.39 -3.95
N SER A 102 -4.17 -22.14 -3.20
CA SER A 102 -3.30 -23.21 -2.67
C SER A 102 -4.11 -24.19 -1.81
N TYR A 103 -4.98 -23.67 -0.93
CA TYR A 103 -5.85 -24.49 -0.11
C TYR A 103 -6.83 -25.33 -0.93
N VAL A 104 -7.47 -24.73 -1.95
CA VAL A 104 -8.40 -25.44 -2.83
C VAL A 104 -7.70 -26.54 -3.64
N GLN A 105 -6.47 -26.31 -4.09
CA GLN A 105 -5.73 -27.26 -4.94
C GLN A 105 -5.02 -28.37 -4.14
N THR A 106 -4.50 -28.05 -2.95
CA THR A 106 -3.61 -28.95 -2.19
C THR A 106 -4.17 -29.40 -0.85
N GLY A 107 -5.24 -28.76 -0.38
CA GLY A 107 -5.83 -29.01 0.94
C GLY A 107 -5.16 -28.25 2.09
N TYR A 108 -4.11 -27.47 1.83
CA TYR A 108 -3.35 -26.76 2.87
C TYR A 108 -3.04 -25.32 2.48
N PHE A 109 -2.95 -24.44 3.49
CA PHE A 109 -2.43 -23.10 3.31
C PHE A 109 -0.91 -23.10 3.36
N TYR A 110 -0.28 -22.29 2.52
CA TYR A 110 1.17 -22.12 2.50
C TYR A 110 1.55 -20.99 3.47
N LEU A 111 1.30 -21.15 4.77
CA LEU A 111 1.61 -20.14 5.80
C LEU A 111 2.91 -20.42 6.57
N GLU A 112 3.50 -21.61 6.38
CA GLU A 112 4.72 -22.02 7.07
C GLU A 112 5.90 -21.07 6.80
N TYR A 113 5.94 -20.46 5.62
CA TYR A 113 6.96 -19.47 5.28
C TYR A 113 6.98 -18.26 6.24
N LEU A 114 5.86 -17.90 6.86
CA LEU A 114 5.81 -16.83 7.87
C LEU A 114 6.53 -17.20 9.17
N SER A 115 6.56 -18.50 9.50
CA SER A 115 7.31 -19.00 10.65
C SER A 115 8.81 -19.11 10.32
N ASN A 116 9.13 -19.55 9.10
CA ASN A 116 10.51 -19.69 8.63
C ASN A 116 11.19 -18.34 8.34
N PHE A 117 10.42 -17.35 7.90
CA PHE A 117 10.89 -16.01 7.54
C PHE A 117 9.98 -14.94 8.17
N PRO A 118 10.13 -14.65 9.47
CA PRO A 118 9.24 -13.73 10.19
C PRO A 118 9.20 -12.31 9.63
N ILE A 119 10.22 -11.90 8.87
CA ILE A 119 10.24 -10.59 8.19
C ILE A 119 9.05 -10.42 7.21
N PHE A 120 8.49 -11.52 6.69
CA PHE A 120 7.30 -11.41 5.85
C PHE A 120 6.04 -11.05 6.62
N ILE A 121 5.99 -11.26 7.95
CA ILE A 121 4.89 -10.70 8.77
C ILE A 121 4.91 -9.16 8.67
N TYR A 122 6.09 -8.57 8.61
CA TYR A 122 6.23 -7.13 8.42
C TYR A 122 5.71 -6.68 7.04
N THR A 123 6.13 -7.34 5.95
CA THR A 123 5.73 -6.93 4.59
C THR A 123 4.29 -7.27 4.24
N ASP A 124 3.78 -8.38 4.76
CA ASP A 124 2.50 -8.97 4.32
C ASP A 124 1.34 -8.49 5.18
N LEU A 125 1.60 -8.08 6.43
CA LEU A 125 0.58 -7.66 7.37
C LEU A 125 0.84 -6.26 7.95
N VAL A 126 1.98 -6.06 8.60
CA VAL A 126 2.24 -4.82 9.36
C VAL A 126 2.28 -3.60 8.42
N LEU A 127 2.99 -3.69 7.30
CA LEU A 127 3.12 -2.58 6.34
C LEU A 127 1.79 -2.18 5.69
N PRO A 128 0.99 -3.11 5.12
CA PRO A 128 -0.33 -2.76 4.60
C PRO A 128 -1.21 -2.08 5.64
N VAL A 129 -1.23 -2.60 6.87
CA VAL A 129 -1.99 -2.03 7.98
C VAL A 129 -1.50 -0.63 8.33
N LEU A 130 -0.19 -0.42 8.44
CA LEU A 130 0.41 0.89 8.69
C LEU A 130 0.04 1.90 7.59
N ILE A 131 0.16 1.51 6.31
CA ILE A 131 -0.22 2.36 5.18
C ILE A 131 -1.70 2.73 5.27
N MET A 132 -2.57 1.79 5.65
CA MET A 132 -3.99 2.06 5.82
C MET A 132 -4.26 3.01 6.99
N PHE A 133 -3.56 2.85 8.12
CA PHE A 133 -3.66 3.78 9.25
C PHE A 133 -3.26 5.19 8.85
N ILE A 134 -2.12 5.34 8.16
CA ILE A 134 -1.66 6.64 7.67
C ILE A 134 -2.69 7.26 6.73
N TRP A 135 -3.22 6.49 5.78
CA TRP A 135 -4.25 6.96 4.86
C TRP A 135 -5.50 7.43 5.60
N LEU A 136 -5.98 6.68 6.60
CA LEU A 136 -7.16 7.04 7.37
C LEU A 136 -6.99 8.38 8.10
N ASP A 137 -5.78 8.69 8.53
CA ASP A 137 -5.45 9.94 9.21
C ASP A 137 -5.34 11.13 8.24
N ILE A 138 -4.65 10.94 7.11
CA ILE A 138 -4.35 12.04 6.16
C ILE A 138 -5.35 12.20 5.01
N LYS A 139 -6.35 11.30 4.89
CA LYS A 139 -7.34 11.39 3.80
C LYS A 139 -8.12 12.72 3.88
N PRO A 140 -8.40 13.35 2.72
CA PRO A 140 -9.21 14.56 2.70
C PRO A 140 -10.59 14.27 3.29
N ARG A 141 -10.93 14.92 4.41
CA ARG A 141 -12.30 14.89 4.92
C ARG A 141 -13.15 15.73 3.97
N LYS A 142 -14.23 15.16 3.43
CA LYS A 142 -15.29 15.97 2.83
C LYS A 142 -15.82 16.86 3.96
N GLN A 143 -15.45 18.15 3.96
CA GLN A 143 -16.17 19.14 4.73
C GLN A 143 -17.62 19.03 4.28
N LYS A 144 -18.49 18.53 5.16
CA LYS A 144 -19.94 18.67 4.94
C LYS A 144 -20.16 20.15 4.74
N ILE A 145 -20.68 20.51 3.58
CA ILE A 145 -21.23 21.84 3.30
C ILE A 145 -22.45 21.95 4.23
N ASN A 146 -22.22 22.25 5.50
CA ASN A 146 -23.22 22.81 6.39
C ASN A 146 -23.31 24.29 6.03
N LEU A 147 -23.80 24.55 4.81
CA LEU A 147 -24.60 25.73 4.50
C LEU A 147 -26.07 25.27 4.55
N GLU A 148 -26.44 24.61 5.65
CA GLU A 148 -27.82 24.68 6.07
C GLU A 148 -28.04 26.11 6.59
N ASN A 149 -29.04 26.79 6.06
CA ASN A 149 -29.89 27.67 6.85
C ASN A 149 -29.29 29.00 7.37
N GLN A 150 -28.87 29.88 6.47
CA GLN A 150 -29.07 31.33 6.73
C GLN A 150 -29.97 31.93 5.64
N PRO A 151 -31.31 31.93 5.81
CA PRO A 151 -32.10 32.97 5.19
C PRO A 151 -31.64 34.31 5.77
N MET A 152 -31.25 35.21 4.87
CA MET A 152 -30.99 36.62 5.16
C MET A 152 -32.29 37.24 5.71
N VAL A 153 -32.49 37.23 7.03
CA VAL A 153 -33.53 38.04 7.66
C VAL A 153 -32.96 39.45 7.76
N ASN A 154 -33.36 40.26 6.79
CA ASN A 154 -33.26 41.71 6.86
C ASN A 154 -34.12 42.20 8.04
N ALA A 155 -33.52 42.96 8.96
CA ALA A 155 -34.18 43.94 9.80
C ALA A 155 -33.18 45.03 10.19
#